data_AF-A0A2N2JC71-F1
#
_entry.id   AF-A0A2N2JC71-F1
#
_cell.length_a   1.000
_cell.length_b   1.000
_cell.length_c   1.000
_cell.angle_alpha   90.00
_cell.angle_beta   90.00
_cell.angle_gamma   90.00
#
_symmetry.space_group_name_H-M   'P 1'
#
loop_
_entity.id
_entity.type
_entity.pdbx_description
1 polymer ?
#
loop_
_entity_poly.entity_id
_entity_poly.type
_entity_poly.pdbx_seq_one_letter_code
_entity_poly.pdbx_strand_id
1 'polypeptide(L)'
;MVPFARTAALLLASLILGGASAAAATAPDAAPERPFRSVRFVYLVSADRPVRSDFRDAVAAAAVTVQRFYAEQLGGPTFTLGDPVVEIALSDKPAAWFYTHDPGNGSTLWGHDNGLAEVRRLLGAGHGQDFIWVIYSDGPGDQGAGGGGVCVMPEDDLLGLVGRHPTQKDPRRWVYGMAHELGHALGLSHPADLAAAPNAIMGAGFYTCFPDRCELTPDDLALLRHSPFIRPAGAAARPPRTLAVYTYDGGRFERVDDGGRVRWLERGSGGGRFTFDQAAASKRGFLLYDPSRGLHLRIPRAGGQSAISSDGGVTWRDLYVVTPARPPAN
;
A
#
# COMPACT_ATOMS: atom_id res chain seq x y z
N MET A 1 37.51 80.92 -18.24
CA MET A 1 36.31 81.72 -18.51
C MET A 1 35.51 81.03 -19.61
N VAL A 2 34.25 80.73 -19.30
CA VAL A 2 33.02 80.50 -20.10
C VAL A 2 33.09 80.59 -21.65
N PRO A 3 32.05 80.13 -22.38
CA PRO A 3 31.73 78.81 -22.95
C PRO A 3 31.80 78.85 -24.51
N PHE A 4 31.34 77.83 -25.24
CA PHE A 4 30.54 78.04 -26.47
C PHE A 4 29.83 76.76 -26.91
N ALA A 5 28.56 76.93 -27.28
CA ALA A 5 27.67 75.92 -27.84
C ALA A 5 27.77 75.87 -29.38
N ARG A 6 27.38 74.75 -29.99
CA ARG A 6 26.22 74.62 -30.92
C ARG A 6 26.31 73.44 -31.89
N THR A 7 25.12 72.94 -32.24
CA THR A 7 24.66 72.36 -33.54
C THR A 7 24.98 70.91 -33.93
N ALA A 8 23.95 70.07 -33.73
CA ALA A 8 23.15 69.36 -34.75
C ALA A 8 23.82 68.52 -35.86
N ALA A 9 23.47 67.23 -35.90
CA ALA A 9 23.23 66.51 -37.15
C ALA A 9 22.14 65.43 -36.94
N LEU A 10 21.10 65.52 -37.76
CA LEU A 10 20.08 64.50 -38.00
C LEU A 10 20.73 63.21 -38.51
N LEU A 11 20.28 62.06 -38.02
CA LEU A 11 20.47 60.77 -38.69
C LEU A 11 19.14 60.00 -38.64
N LEU A 12 18.52 59.86 -39.82
CA LEU A 12 17.43 58.92 -40.06
C LEU A 12 17.98 57.50 -39.89
N ALA A 13 17.47 56.76 -38.91
CA ALA A 13 17.62 55.32 -38.84
C ALA A 13 16.26 54.68 -39.16
N SER A 14 16.21 53.94 -40.27
CA SER A 14 15.06 53.15 -40.68
C SER A 14 14.81 52.01 -39.67
N LEU A 15 13.62 51.99 -39.09
CA LEU A 15 13.18 50.96 -38.16
C LEU A 15 12.70 49.74 -38.96
N ILE A 16 13.54 48.71 -39.09
CA ILE A 16 13.12 47.40 -39.58
C ILE A 16 12.59 46.61 -38.38
N LEU A 17 11.27 46.47 -38.24
CA LEU A 17 10.66 45.53 -37.30
C LEU A 17 10.87 44.10 -37.82
N GLY A 18 12.00 43.49 -37.43
CA GLY A 18 12.17 42.04 -37.51
C GLY A 18 11.37 41.38 -36.39
N GLY A 19 10.22 40.81 -36.73
CA GLY A 19 9.45 39.96 -35.81
C GLY A 19 10.19 38.67 -35.52
N ALA A 20 10.92 38.62 -34.40
CA ALA A 20 11.48 37.37 -33.88
C ALA A 20 10.35 36.49 -33.33
N SER A 21 10.00 35.44 -34.06
CA SER A 21 9.13 34.39 -33.56
C SER A 21 9.89 33.58 -32.50
N ALA A 22 9.55 33.77 -31.22
CA ALA A 22 10.07 32.98 -30.13
C ALA A 22 9.50 31.57 -30.23
N ALA A 23 10.34 30.61 -30.66
CA ALA A 23 10.01 29.20 -30.56
C ALA A 23 9.81 28.84 -29.08
N ALA A 24 8.57 28.50 -28.70
CA ALA A 24 8.24 28.02 -27.37
C ALA A 24 9.03 26.73 -27.12
N ALA A 25 9.99 26.79 -26.19
CA ALA A 25 10.69 25.62 -25.69
C ALA A 25 9.66 24.71 -25.01
N THR A 26 9.38 23.56 -25.61
CA THR A 26 8.62 22.48 -24.99
C THR A 26 9.35 22.07 -23.72
N ALA A 27 8.69 22.25 -22.57
CA ALA A 27 9.21 21.79 -21.30
C ALA A 27 9.51 20.27 -21.39
N PRO A 28 10.62 19.79 -20.81
CA PRO A 28 10.94 18.37 -20.79
C PRO A 28 9.78 17.60 -20.17
N ASP A 29 9.35 16.55 -20.86
CA ASP A 29 8.32 15.62 -20.40
C ASP A 29 8.64 15.20 -18.95
N ALA A 30 7.72 15.49 -18.02
CA ALA A 30 7.90 15.13 -16.64
C ALA A 30 8.15 13.62 -16.55
N ALA A 31 9.23 13.22 -15.89
CA ALA A 31 9.56 11.81 -15.69
C ALA A 31 8.31 11.06 -15.18
N PRO A 32 8.04 9.84 -15.68
CA PRO A 32 6.86 9.09 -15.28
C PRO A 32 6.83 8.94 -13.75
N GLU A 33 5.76 9.44 -13.15
CA GLU A 33 5.53 9.40 -11.71
C GLU A 33 5.56 7.93 -11.25
N ARG A 34 6.44 7.58 -10.31
CA ARG A 34 6.53 6.20 -9.81
C ARG A 34 5.20 5.84 -9.12
N PRO A 35 4.66 4.62 -9.34
CA PRO A 35 3.46 4.19 -8.64
C PRO A 35 3.66 4.32 -7.12
N PHE A 36 2.67 4.89 -6.44
CA PHE A 36 2.79 5.21 -5.02
C PHE A 36 2.88 3.93 -4.19
N ARG A 37 3.80 3.95 -3.23
CA ARG A 37 4.06 2.83 -2.32
C ARG A 37 3.12 2.91 -1.11
N SER A 38 2.67 1.76 -0.62
CA SER A 38 1.71 1.70 0.49
C SER A 38 2.08 0.62 1.52
N VAL A 39 1.46 0.71 2.69
CA VAL A 39 1.50 -0.33 3.73
C VAL A 39 0.24 -1.17 3.59
N ARG A 40 0.41 -2.48 3.40
CA ARG A 40 -0.67 -3.46 3.24
C ARG A 40 -0.80 -4.28 4.50
N PHE A 41 -1.98 -4.25 5.11
CA PHE A 41 -2.29 -5.09 6.25
C PHE A 41 -3.00 -6.35 5.76
N VAL A 42 -2.54 -7.50 6.22
CA VAL A 42 -3.10 -8.81 5.89
C VAL A 42 -3.52 -9.50 7.18
N TYR A 43 -4.73 -10.05 7.21
CA TYR A 43 -5.15 -11.01 8.21
C TYR A 43 -5.10 -12.42 7.58
N LEU A 44 -4.07 -13.17 7.94
CA LEU A 44 -3.85 -14.55 7.52
C LEU A 44 -4.63 -15.49 8.45
N VAL A 45 -5.60 -16.19 7.88
CA VAL A 45 -6.51 -17.10 8.58
C VAL A 45 -6.15 -18.53 8.24
N SER A 46 -5.93 -19.34 9.27
CA SER A 46 -5.61 -20.76 9.14
C SER A 46 -6.81 -21.59 8.69
N ALA A 47 -6.55 -22.73 8.04
CA ALA A 47 -7.56 -23.61 7.46
C ALA A 47 -8.56 -24.17 8.48
N ASP A 48 -8.14 -24.33 9.73
CA ASP A 48 -8.90 -24.90 10.84
C ASP A 48 -9.58 -23.85 11.72
N ARG A 49 -9.57 -22.58 11.30
CA ARG A 49 -10.12 -21.46 12.06
C ARG A 49 -11.12 -20.66 11.21
N PRO A 50 -12.22 -20.17 11.80
CA PRO A 50 -13.13 -19.29 11.09
C PRO A 50 -12.52 -17.90 10.95
N VAL A 51 -12.88 -17.20 9.87
CA VAL A 51 -12.58 -15.77 9.74
C VAL A 51 -13.28 -15.02 10.87
N ARG A 52 -12.50 -14.28 11.65
CA ARG A 52 -12.97 -13.47 12.76
C ARG A 52 -13.07 -12.00 12.37
N SER A 53 -14.29 -11.48 12.31
CA SER A 53 -14.52 -10.07 11.96
C SER A 53 -13.98 -9.10 13.00
N ASP A 54 -14.01 -9.47 14.29
CA ASP A 54 -13.46 -8.64 15.36
C ASP A 54 -11.94 -8.47 15.24
N PHE A 55 -11.22 -9.51 14.83
CA PHE A 55 -9.80 -9.43 14.50
C PHE A 55 -9.53 -8.51 13.29
N ARG A 56 -10.23 -8.72 12.18
CA ARG A 56 -10.09 -7.85 10.99
C ARG A 56 -10.33 -6.37 11.34
N ASP A 57 -11.40 -6.09 12.06
CA ASP A 57 -11.80 -4.72 12.38
C ASP A 57 -10.81 -4.07 13.37
N ALA A 58 -10.29 -4.84 14.34
CA ALA A 58 -9.26 -4.36 15.26
C ALA A 58 -7.91 -4.09 14.56
N VAL A 59 -7.49 -4.93 13.61
CA VAL A 59 -6.31 -4.67 12.77
C VAL A 59 -6.50 -3.39 11.94
N ALA A 60 -7.67 -3.18 11.34
CA ALA A 60 -7.96 -1.96 10.59
C ALA A 60 -7.90 -0.70 11.48
N ALA A 61 -8.45 -0.77 12.68
CA ALA A 61 -8.39 0.32 13.65
C ALA A 61 -6.95 0.60 14.13
N ALA A 62 -6.15 -0.45 14.33
CA ALA A 62 -4.74 -0.34 14.68
C ALA A 62 -3.94 0.33 13.55
N ALA A 63 -4.16 -0.09 12.30
CA ALA A 63 -3.51 0.48 11.12
C ALA A 63 -3.75 2.00 10.99
N VAL A 64 -5.00 2.44 11.15
CA VAL A 64 -5.36 3.88 11.14
C VAL A 64 -4.73 4.62 12.32
N THR A 65 -4.73 4.03 13.51
CA THR A 65 -4.14 4.63 14.71
C THR A 65 -2.63 4.83 14.54
N VAL A 66 -1.92 3.81 14.03
CA VAL A 66 -0.48 3.88 13.77
C VAL A 66 -0.17 4.86 12.64
N GLN A 67 -0.95 4.88 11.56
CA GLN A 67 -0.78 5.87 10.49
C GLN A 67 -0.87 7.30 11.04
N ARG A 68 -1.84 7.57 11.94
CA ARG A 68 -1.98 8.87 12.61
C ARG A 68 -0.80 9.16 13.54
N PHE A 69 -0.34 8.20 14.33
CA PHE A 69 0.85 8.36 15.18
C PHE A 69 2.07 8.80 14.36
N TYR A 70 2.38 8.09 13.26
CA TYR A 70 3.48 8.50 12.38
C TYR A 70 3.26 9.89 11.77
N ALA A 71 2.03 10.22 11.38
CA ALA A 71 1.70 11.56 10.89
C ALA A 71 1.98 12.65 11.93
N GLU A 72 1.52 12.47 13.17
CA GLU A 72 1.72 13.41 14.26
C GLU A 72 3.21 13.62 14.55
N GLN A 73 3.98 12.54 14.63
CA GLN A 73 5.43 12.57 14.86
C GLN A 73 6.20 13.26 13.72
N LEU A 74 5.75 13.11 12.47
CA LEU A 74 6.39 13.71 11.30
C LEU A 74 5.90 15.14 10.98
N GLY A 75 4.89 15.65 11.70
CA GLY A 75 4.30 16.96 11.43
C GLY A 75 3.35 16.96 10.21
N GLY A 76 2.66 15.84 9.98
CA GLY A 76 1.64 15.65 8.96
C GLY A 76 1.93 14.53 7.95
N PRO A 77 3.14 14.42 7.37
CA PRO A 77 3.47 13.36 6.41
C PRO A 77 3.34 11.96 7.01
N THR A 78 2.82 11.00 6.25
CA THR A 78 2.71 9.59 6.71
C THR A 78 2.60 8.63 5.54
N PHE A 79 2.61 7.33 5.83
CA PHE A 79 2.41 6.28 4.84
C PHE A 79 0.94 6.17 4.41
N THR A 80 0.70 5.52 3.28
CA THR A 80 -0.67 5.24 2.81
C THR A 80 -1.10 3.82 3.16
N LEU A 81 -2.37 3.65 3.50
CA LEU A 81 -2.99 2.35 3.72
C LEU A 81 -3.55 1.81 2.40
N GLY A 82 -3.65 0.49 2.29
CA GLY A 82 -4.39 -0.17 1.21
C GLY A 82 -5.90 0.13 1.26
N ASP A 83 -6.58 -0.20 0.17
CA ASP A 83 -8.04 -0.27 0.10
C ASP A 83 -8.45 -1.64 -0.49
N PRO A 84 -9.03 -2.56 0.33
CA PRO A 84 -9.39 -2.37 1.74
C PRO A 84 -8.18 -2.18 2.66
N VAL A 85 -8.40 -1.61 3.85
CA VAL A 85 -7.31 -1.42 4.84
C VAL A 85 -6.69 -2.76 5.22
N VAL A 86 -7.52 -3.80 5.40
CA VAL A 86 -7.09 -5.16 5.74
C VAL A 86 -7.57 -6.13 4.67
N GLU A 87 -6.62 -6.87 4.10
CA GLU A 87 -6.87 -7.96 3.17
C GLU A 87 -6.94 -9.28 3.94
N ILE A 88 -7.87 -10.16 3.57
CA ILE A 88 -8.00 -11.48 4.20
C ILE A 88 -7.30 -12.50 3.31
N ALA A 89 -6.33 -13.22 3.87
CA ALA A 89 -5.67 -14.34 3.21
C ALA A 89 -6.12 -15.64 3.88
N LEU A 90 -6.72 -16.55 3.12
CA LEU A 90 -7.15 -17.86 3.62
C LEU A 90 -6.08 -18.90 3.30
N SER A 91 -5.45 -19.45 4.33
CA SER A 91 -4.45 -20.51 4.22
C SER A 91 -5.10 -21.89 4.13
N ASP A 92 -4.43 -22.82 3.44
CA ASP A 92 -4.73 -24.25 3.49
C ASP A 92 -3.94 -24.97 4.61
N LYS A 93 -3.22 -24.23 5.45
CA LYS A 93 -2.44 -24.74 6.58
C LYS A 93 -3.22 -24.58 7.88
N PRO A 94 -3.22 -25.58 8.78
CA PRO A 94 -3.78 -25.42 10.11
C PRO A 94 -2.90 -24.49 10.95
N ALA A 95 -3.46 -23.85 11.98
CA ALA A 95 -2.75 -22.82 12.76
C ALA A 95 -1.44 -23.32 13.37
N ALA A 96 -1.41 -24.57 13.84
CA ALA A 96 -0.21 -25.18 14.41
C ALA A 96 0.96 -25.27 13.41
N TRP A 97 0.70 -25.30 12.09
CA TRP A 97 1.74 -25.44 11.07
C TRP A 97 2.76 -24.28 11.11
N PHE A 98 2.29 -23.05 11.37
CA PHE A 98 3.16 -21.86 11.40
C PHE A 98 4.26 -21.92 12.46
N TYR A 99 4.10 -22.76 13.49
CA TYR A 99 5.06 -22.91 14.60
C TYR A 99 5.56 -24.36 14.78
N THR A 100 5.31 -25.24 13.82
CA THR A 100 5.79 -26.63 13.85
C THR A 100 6.51 -27.05 12.58
N HIS A 101 6.36 -26.28 11.49
CA HIS A 101 7.10 -26.48 10.27
C HIS A 101 8.45 -25.78 10.36
N ASP A 102 9.54 -26.54 10.23
CA ASP A 102 10.90 -26.02 10.20
C ASP A 102 11.23 -25.45 8.81
N PRO A 103 11.39 -24.12 8.67
CA PRO A 103 11.78 -23.48 7.42
C PRO A 103 13.31 -23.46 7.22
N GLY A 104 14.09 -24.16 8.06
CA GLY A 104 15.55 -24.21 8.01
C GLY A 104 16.24 -23.10 8.81
N ASN A 105 15.51 -22.48 9.74
CA ASN A 105 16.03 -21.50 10.69
C ASN A 105 15.61 -21.86 12.12
N GLY A 106 16.22 -21.24 13.13
CA GLY A 106 15.90 -21.52 14.53
C GLY A 106 14.42 -21.30 14.85
N SER A 107 13.88 -22.10 15.77
CA SER A 107 12.44 -22.13 16.09
C SER A 107 11.81 -20.81 16.51
N THR A 108 12.62 -19.83 16.91
CA THR A 108 12.17 -18.49 17.31
C THR A 108 11.61 -17.67 16.16
N LEU A 109 11.93 -17.98 14.90
CA LEU A 109 11.46 -17.22 13.72
C LEU A 109 10.45 -17.99 12.87
N TRP A 110 10.06 -19.20 13.26
CA TRP A 110 9.15 -20.04 12.48
C TRP A 110 7.84 -19.33 12.16
N GLY A 111 7.20 -18.70 13.15
CA GLY A 111 5.96 -17.95 12.94
C GLY A 111 6.10 -16.84 11.90
N HIS A 112 7.19 -16.08 11.98
CA HIS A 112 7.50 -15.02 11.01
C HIS A 112 7.70 -15.60 9.61
N ASP A 113 8.60 -16.56 9.46
CA ASP A 113 9.02 -17.03 8.14
C ASP A 113 7.97 -17.89 7.45
N ASN A 114 7.25 -18.74 8.21
CA ASN A 114 6.12 -19.49 7.69
C ASN A 114 4.95 -18.56 7.33
N GLY A 115 4.66 -17.56 8.17
CA GLY A 115 3.63 -16.55 7.89
C GLY A 115 3.93 -15.75 6.62
N LEU A 116 5.17 -15.25 6.49
CA LEU A 116 5.61 -14.54 5.29
C LEU A 116 5.61 -15.44 4.06
N ALA A 117 6.11 -16.67 4.15
CA ALA A 117 6.12 -17.61 3.02
C ALA A 117 4.69 -17.91 2.54
N GLU A 118 3.74 -18.02 3.46
CA GLU A 118 2.35 -18.29 3.12
C GLU A 118 1.66 -17.08 2.48
N VAL A 119 1.83 -15.87 3.03
CA VAL A 119 1.29 -14.66 2.38
C VAL A 119 2.00 -14.38 1.05
N ARG A 120 3.28 -14.76 0.91
CA ARG A 120 3.97 -14.74 -0.39
C ARG A 120 3.28 -15.64 -1.40
N ARG A 121 2.95 -16.87 -1.01
CA ARG A 121 2.25 -17.84 -1.88
C ARG A 121 0.86 -17.34 -2.27
N LEU A 122 0.12 -16.74 -1.33
CA LEU A 122 -1.27 -16.33 -1.55
C LEU A 122 -1.39 -14.97 -2.26
N LEU A 123 -0.61 -13.98 -1.85
CA LEU A 123 -0.77 -12.57 -2.23
C LEU A 123 0.49 -11.96 -2.87
N GLY A 124 1.57 -12.72 -3.03
CA GLY A 124 2.83 -12.21 -3.58
C GLY A 124 3.63 -11.33 -2.63
N ALA A 125 3.40 -11.43 -1.31
CA ALA A 125 4.19 -10.71 -0.32
C ALA A 125 5.69 -11.02 -0.37
N GLY A 126 6.51 -10.00 -0.12
CA GLY A 126 7.96 -10.17 -0.12
C GLY A 126 8.68 -8.88 0.19
N HIS A 127 9.99 -9.02 0.34
CA HIS A 127 10.92 -7.91 0.48
C HIS A 127 11.01 -7.19 -0.86
N GLY A 128 10.19 -6.17 -1.03
CA GLY A 128 10.02 -5.45 -2.27
C GLY A 128 9.97 -3.95 -2.04
N GLN A 129 10.14 -3.18 -3.11
CA GLN A 129 10.14 -1.74 -3.01
C GLN A 129 8.73 -1.13 -3.03
N ASP A 130 7.71 -1.88 -3.42
CA ASP A 130 6.38 -1.32 -3.70
C ASP A 130 5.46 -1.30 -2.48
N PHE A 131 5.64 -2.26 -1.56
CA PHE A 131 4.79 -2.42 -0.38
C PHE A 131 5.62 -2.70 0.87
N ILE A 132 5.14 -2.15 1.99
CA ILE A 132 5.42 -2.71 3.31
C ILE A 132 4.28 -3.67 3.64
N TRP A 133 4.59 -4.87 4.10
CA TRP A 133 3.60 -5.88 4.47
C TRP A 133 3.51 -5.99 5.99
N VAL A 134 2.31 -5.84 6.53
CA VAL A 134 2.01 -6.11 7.94
C VAL A 134 1.07 -7.30 7.99
N ILE A 135 1.57 -8.45 8.43
CA ILE A 135 0.85 -9.72 8.38
C ILE A 135 0.45 -10.12 9.79
N TYR A 136 -0.84 -10.10 10.11
CA TYR A 136 -1.35 -10.72 11.31
C TYR A 136 -1.73 -12.18 11.01
N SER A 137 -1.08 -13.13 11.68
CA SER A 137 -1.37 -14.56 11.59
C SER A 137 -2.14 -15.02 12.83
N ASP A 138 -3.15 -15.87 12.64
CA ASP A 138 -3.82 -16.57 13.74
C ASP A 138 -3.09 -17.86 14.18
N GLY A 139 -1.81 -18.03 13.81
CA GLY A 139 -0.95 -19.10 14.33
C GLY A 139 -0.53 -18.85 15.80
N PRO A 140 -0.39 -19.91 16.62
CA PRO A 140 -0.23 -19.79 18.08
C PRO A 140 1.19 -19.37 18.49
N GLY A 141 1.46 -18.07 18.47
CA GLY A 141 2.71 -17.51 18.99
C GLY A 141 2.57 -16.12 19.58
N ASP A 142 3.68 -15.65 20.14
CA ASP A 142 3.76 -14.50 21.05
C ASP A 142 4.83 -13.46 20.67
N GLN A 143 5.56 -13.71 19.58
CA GLN A 143 6.67 -12.88 19.11
C GLN A 143 6.37 -12.33 17.71
N GLY A 144 6.02 -11.05 17.66
CA GLY A 144 6.05 -10.27 16.43
C GLY A 144 7.48 -9.95 16.02
N ALA A 145 7.71 -9.82 14.71
CA ALA A 145 9.00 -9.41 14.17
C ALA A 145 8.83 -8.60 12.87
N GLY A 146 9.61 -7.53 12.73
CA GLY A 146 9.67 -6.68 11.55
C GLY A 146 11.07 -6.48 10.99
N GLY A 147 11.15 -6.20 9.69
CA GLY A 147 12.39 -5.93 8.98
C GLY A 147 12.25 -6.07 7.46
N GLY A 148 13.06 -5.32 6.71
CA GLY A 148 13.17 -5.50 5.26
C GLY A 148 11.86 -5.37 4.48
N GLY A 149 10.96 -4.48 4.90
CA GLY A 149 9.66 -4.28 4.24
C GLY A 149 8.54 -5.23 4.67
N VAL A 150 8.75 -6.04 5.70
CA VAL A 150 7.73 -6.97 6.24
C VAL A 150 7.71 -6.86 7.76
N CYS A 151 6.54 -6.95 8.38
CA CYS A 151 6.42 -7.48 9.72
C CYS A 151 5.33 -8.55 9.80
N VAL A 152 5.53 -9.52 10.68
CA VAL A 152 4.59 -10.60 10.97
C VAL A 152 4.26 -10.56 12.45
N MET A 153 2.97 -10.48 12.75
CA MET A 153 2.38 -10.39 14.08
C MET A 153 1.58 -11.67 14.35
N PRO A 154 1.82 -12.41 15.43
CA PRO A 154 1.15 -13.68 15.69
C PRO A 154 -0.21 -13.55 16.41
N GLU A 155 -0.78 -14.69 16.84
CA GLU A 155 -2.10 -14.75 17.47
C GLU A 155 -2.20 -13.89 18.74
N ASP A 156 -1.17 -13.81 19.56
CA ASP A 156 -1.21 -13.00 20.77
C ASP A 156 -1.41 -11.51 20.47
N ASP A 157 -0.87 -11.01 19.35
CA ASP A 157 -1.13 -9.65 18.88
C ASP A 157 -2.60 -9.47 18.47
N LEU A 158 -3.20 -10.45 17.78
CA LEU A 158 -4.63 -10.41 17.45
C LEU A 158 -5.51 -10.42 18.70
N LEU A 159 -5.21 -11.31 19.65
CA LEU A 159 -5.91 -11.38 20.94
C LEU A 159 -5.73 -10.08 21.73
N GLY A 160 -4.54 -9.51 21.68
CA GLY A 160 -4.18 -8.25 22.31
C GLY A 160 -4.98 -7.07 21.76
N LEU A 161 -5.09 -6.95 20.44
CA LEU A 161 -5.85 -5.90 19.77
C LEU A 161 -7.34 -5.90 20.15
N VAL A 162 -7.93 -7.06 20.47
CA VAL A 162 -9.32 -7.17 20.93
C VAL A 162 -9.46 -7.24 22.47
N GLY A 163 -8.38 -7.02 23.22
CA GLY A 163 -8.37 -7.01 24.69
C GLY A 163 -8.61 -8.38 25.33
N ARG A 164 -8.32 -9.47 24.60
CA ARG A 164 -8.49 -10.86 25.04
C ARG A 164 -7.18 -11.59 25.36
N HIS A 165 -6.03 -10.93 25.20
CA HIS A 165 -4.75 -11.52 25.59
C HIS A 165 -4.76 -11.90 27.08
N PRO A 166 -4.26 -13.08 27.48
CA PRO A 166 -4.41 -13.61 28.84
C PRO A 166 -3.79 -12.70 29.92
N THR A 167 -2.63 -12.10 29.64
CA THR A 167 -1.83 -11.34 30.62
C THR A 167 -1.71 -9.84 30.33
N GLN A 168 -1.99 -9.40 29.10
CA GLN A 168 -1.73 -8.03 28.63
C GLN A 168 -2.98 -7.50 27.91
N LYS A 169 -4.02 -7.19 28.68
CA LYS A 169 -5.36 -6.91 28.16
C LYS A 169 -5.54 -5.52 27.55
N ASP A 170 -4.58 -4.62 27.72
CA ASP A 170 -4.66 -3.26 27.16
C ASP A 170 -4.35 -3.28 25.66
N PRO A 171 -5.32 -3.03 24.76
CA PRO A 171 -5.09 -3.08 23.32
C PRO A 171 -4.03 -2.09 22.85
N ARG A 172 -3.80 -0.99 23.59
CA ARG A 172 -2.82 0.04 23.20
C ARG A 172 -1.41 -0.55 23.11
N ARG A 173 -1.00 -1.40 24.05
CA ARG A 173 0.32 -2.09 23.98
C ARG A 173 0.50 -2.84 22.66
N TRP A 174 -0.56 -3.40 22.11
CA TRP A 174 -0.53 -4.23 20.90
C TRP A 174 -0.56 -3.37 19.64
N VAL A 175 -1.42 -2.34 19.61
CA VAL A 175 -1.47 -1.35 18.53
C VAL A 175 -0.10 -0.76 18.25
N TYR A 176 0.62 -0.39 19.30
CA TYR A 176 1.90 0.24 19.13
C TYR A 176 3.10 -0.72 19.21
N GLY A 177 2.94 -1.93 19.75
CA GLY A 177 3.88 -3.02 19.46
C GLY A 177 3.96 -3.24 17.95
N MET A 178 2.83 -3.24 17.25
CA MET A 178 2.84 -3.23 15.79
C MET A 178 3.50 -1.98 15.19
N ALA A 179 3.33 -0.79 15.79
CA ALA A 179 4.04 0.41 15.31
C ALA A 179 5.57 0.25 15.38
N HIS A 180 6.10 -0.39 16.44
CA HIS A 180 7.52 -0.73 16.56
C HIS A 180 7.98 -1.65 15.41
N GLU A 181 7.26 -2.76 15.19
CA GLU A 181 7.62 -3.71 14.12
C GLU A 181 7.45 -3.12 12.72
N LEU A 182 6.45 -2.27 12.51
CA LEU A 182 6.29 -1.50 11.28
C LEU A 182 7.47 -0.52 11.08
N GLY A 183 7.98 0.08 12.14
CA GLY A 183 9.19 0.90 12.10
C GLY A 183 10.38 0.11 11.56
N HIS A 184 10.60 -1.11 12.04
CA HIS A 184 11.63 -1.99 11.48
C HIS A 184 11.39 -2.32 10.01
N ALA A 185 10.13 -2.61 9.63
CA ALA A 185 9.78 -2.85 8.24
C ALA A 185 10.06 -1.62 7.35
N LEU A 186 9.88 -0.40 7.88
CA LEU A 186 10.21 0.88 7.25
C LEU A 186 11.72 1.21 7.25
N GLY A 187 12.56 0.36 7.83
CA GLY A 187 14.01 0.50 7.84
C GLY A 187 14.59 1.17 9.10
N LEU A 188 13.80 1.35 10.15
CA LEU A 188 14.28 1.88 11.42
C LEU A 188 15.01 0.80 12.23
N SER A 189 16.00 1.22 13.01
CA SER A 189 16.73 0.36 13.94
C SER A 189 16.39 0.76 15.37
N HIS A 190 16.68 -0.11 16.34
CA HIS A 190 16.64 0.30 17.74
C HIS A 190 17.64 1.44 17.99
N PRO A 191 17.35 2.38 18.91
CA PRO A 191 18.32 3.36 19.36
C PRO A 191 19.59 2.67 19.88
N ALA A 192 20.76 3.23 19.58
CA ALA A 192 22.03 2.69 20.06
C ALA A 192 22.13 2.71 21.61
N ASP A 193 21.51 3.71 22.24
CA ASP A 193 21.39 3.82 23.69
C ASP A 193 19.91 3.86 24.11
N LEU A 194 19.39 2.71 24.52
CA LEU A 194 18.01 2.56 25.00
C LEU A 194 17.74 3.32 26.30
N ALA A 195 18.76 3.56 27.13
CA ALA A 195 18.60 4.28 28.39
C ALA A 195 18.45 5.79 28.17
N ALA A 196 19.10 6.33 27.14
CA ALA A 196 18.97 7.72 26.72
C ALA A 196 17.63 8.02 26.00
N ALA A 197 16.98 6.99 25.46
CA ALA A 197 15.73 7.12 24.70
C ALA A 197 14.60 6.20 25.26
N PRO A 198 14.24 6.33 26.55
CA PRO A 198 13.31 5.40 27.22
C PRO A 198 11.89 5.43 26.62
N ASN A 199 11.55 6.53 25.94
CA ASN A 199 10.25 6.78 25.32
C ASN A 199 10.23 6.45 23.82
N ALA A 200 11.36 6.09 23.22
CA ALA A 200 11.43 5.83 21.79
C ALA A 200 10.55 4.63 21.43
N ILE A 201 9.73 4.80 20.39
CA ILE A 201 8.90 3.73 19.84
C ILE A 201 9.76 2.56 19.39
N MET A 202 10.92 2.84 18.79
CA MET A 202 11.92 1.85 18.37
C MET A 202 12.72 1.27 19.54
N GLY A 203 12.44 1.67 20.79
CA GLY A 203 13.00 1.07 21.99
C GLY A 203 11.92 0.39 22.83
N ALA A 204 11.93 0.63 24.13
CA ALA A 204 10.93 0.10 25.07
C ALA A 204 9.74 1.06 25.30
N GLY A 205 9.68 2.20 24.59
CA GLY A 205 8.59 3.16 24.73
C GLY A 205 7.24 2.48 24.53
N PHE A 206 7.21 1.41 23.73
CA PHE A 206 5.97 0.72 23.47
C PHE A 206 5.34 -0.06 24.62
N TYR A 207 6.06 -0.23 25.72
CA TYR A 207 5.49 -0.82 26.92
C TYR A 207 4.91 0.21 27.88
N THR A 208 5.36 1.47 27.83
CA THR A 208 5.27 2.35 29.01
C THR A 208 4.73 3.75 28.75
N CYS A 209 4.68 4.22 27.51
CA CYS A 209 4.53 5.66 27.26
C CYS A 209 3.44 6.06 26.24
N PHE A 210 2.49 5.19 25.89
CA PHE A 210 1.44 5.51 24.91
C PHE A 210 0.17 6.21 25.39
N PRO A 211 -0.48 7.03 24.52
CA PRO A 211 0.09 7.65 23.31
C PRO A 211 1.11 8.74 23.64
N ASP A 212 0.87 9.42 24.76
CA ASP A 212 1.22 10.85 24.93
C ASP A 212 2.71 11.12 25.11
N ARG A 213 3.50 10.07 25.39
CA ARG A 213 4.93 10.17 25.66
C ARG A 213 5.77 9.29 24.75
N CYS A 214 5.17 8.51 23.83
CA CYS A 214 5.95 7.72 22.89
C CYS A 214 6.33 8.54 21.67
N GLU A 215 7.57 8.40 21.24
CA GLU A 215 8.15 9.27 20.21
C GLU A 215 9.02 8.51 19.21
N LEU A 216 9.11 9.04 18.00
CA LEU A 216 10.19 8.71 17.07
C LEU A 216 11.40 9.59 17.41
N THR A 217 12.59 9.01 17.44
CA THR A 217 13.81 9.78 17.71
C THR A 217 14.12 10.72 16.54
N PRO A 218 14.97 11.75 16.73
CA PRO A 218 15.41 12.61 15.63
C PRO A 218 15.99 11.85 14.42
N ASP A 219 16.72 10.75 14.68
CA ASP A 219 17.29 9.91 13.63
C ASP A 219 16.20 9.12 12.87
N ASP A 220 15.22 8.59 13.59
CA ASP A 220 14.06 7.93 12.98
C ASP A 220 13.30 8.89 12.06
N LEU A 221 13.05 10.11 12.53
CA LEU A 221 12.36 11.16 11.76
C LEU A 221 13.14 11.52 10.49
N ALA A 222 14.48 11.61 10.58
CA ALA A 222 15.33 11.88 9.42
C ALA A 222 15.22 10.76 8.38
N LEU A 223 15.30 9.49 8.78
CA LEU A 223 15.17 8.35 7.89
C LEU A 223 13.78 8.29 7.23
N LEU A 224 12.71 8.45 8.01
CA LEU A 224 11.34 8.39 7.51
C LEU A 224 11.02 9.52 6.53
N ARG A 225 11.54 10.72 6.72
CA ARG A 225 11.36 11.84 5.77
C ARG A 225 11.96 11.54 4.39
N HIS A 226 12.92 10.63 4.30
CA HIS A 226 13.49 10.13 3.05
C HIS A 226 12.88 8.81 2.58
N SER A 227 11.97 8.22 3.36
CA SER A 227 11.32 6.97 3.00
C SER A 227 10.36 7.19 1.83
N PRO A 228 10.42 6.33 0.79
CA PRO A 228 9.54 6.43 -0.35
C PRO A 228 8.10 5.97 -0.03
N PHE A 229 7.85 5.51 1.21
CA PHE A 229 6.53 5.19 1.72
C PHE A 229 5.86 6.38 2.42
N ILE A 230 6.60 7.41 2.83
CA ILE A 230 6.05 8.58 3.53
C ILE A 230 5.68 9.66 2.53
N ARG A 231 4.44 10.13 2.58
CA ARG A 231 3.91 11.17 1.70
C ARG A 231 3.72 12.47 2.44
N PRO A 232 4.01 13.63 1.81
CA PRO A 232 3.67 14.93 2.39
C PRO A 232 2.18 15.03 2.75
N ALA A 233 1.89 15.68 3.87
CA ALA A 233 0.51 15.98 4.26
C ALA A 233 -0.20 16.75 3.14
N GLY A 234 -1.42 16.35 2.79
CA GLY A 234 -2.22 17.04 1.78
C GLY A 234 -1.76 16.84 0.34
N ALA A 235 -0.70 16.05 0.07
CA ALA A 235 -0.51 15.45 -1.24
C ALA A 235 -1.67 14.47 -1.44
N ALA A 236 -2.79 14.98 -1.95
CA ALA A 236 -3.98 14.17 -2.21
C ALA A 236 -3.53 12.90 -2.94
N ALA A 237 -4.01 11.73 -2.49
CA ALA A 237 -3.96 10.57 -3.38
C ALA A 237 -4.60 11.05 -4.69
N ARG A 238 -3.85 10.97 -5.79
CA ARG A 238 -4.39 11.32 -7.10
C ARG A 238 -5.69 10.53 -7.21
N PRO A 239 -6.84 11.20 -7.36
CA PRO A 239 -8.11 10.52 -7.30
C PRO A 239 -8.09 9.38 -8.32
N PRO A 240 -8.58 8.18 -7.95
CA PRO A 240 -8.56 7.05 -8.86
C PRO A 240 -9.22 7.45 -10.17
N ARG A 241 -8.49 7.32 -11.28
CA ARG A 241 -8.96 7.72 -12.60
C ARG A 241 -9.46 6.49 -13.34
N THR A 242 -10.72 6.51 -13.75
CA THR A 242 -11.25 5.46 -14.61
C THR A 242 -10.61 5.53 -16.00
N LEU A 243 -9.87 4.50 -16.38
CA LEU A 243 -9.19 4.35 -17.67
C LEU A 243 -10.09 3.72 -18.73
N ALA A 244 -10.94 2.78 -18.34
CA ALA A 244 -11.88 2.09 -19.23
C ALA A 244 -13.07 1.53 -18.43
N VAL A 245 -14.22 1.43 -19.07
CA VAL A 245 -15.42 0.80 -18.49
C VAL A 245 -15.92 -0.26 -19.46
N TYR A 246 -16.33 -1.41 -18.93
CA TYR A 246 -16.93 -2.51 -19.68
C TYR A 246 -18.23 -2.91 -19.00
N THR A 247 -19.37 -2.66 -19.63
CA THR A 247 -20.68 -3.01 -19.08
C THR A 247 -21.10 -4.41 -19.52
N TYR A 248 -21.88 -5.09 -18.69
CA TYR A 248 -22.52 -6.36 -19.02
C TYR A 248 -23.92 -6.40 -18.36
N ASP A 249 -24.72 -7.41 -18.70
CA ASP A 249 -26.05 -7.55 -18.09
C ASP A 249 -25.92 -7.78 -16.57
N GLY A 250 -26.42 -6.83 -15.79
CA GLY A 250 -26.30 -6.87 -14.33
C GLY A 250 -25.03 -6.25 -13.73
N GLY A 251 -24.17 -5.56 -14.50
CA GLY A 251 -23.01 -4.90 -13.88
C GLY A 251 -22.03 -4.21 -14.83
N ARG A 252 -20.85 -3.89 -14.28
CA ARG A 252 -19.73 -3.36 -15.06
C ARG A 252 -18.37 -3.66 -14.42
N PHE A 253 -17.34 -3.72 -15.27
CA PHE A 253 -15.95 -3.64 -14.88
C PHE A 253 -15.40 -2.23 -15.15
N GLU A 254 -14.67 -1.69 -14.19
CA GLU A 254 -13.96 -0.42 -14.27
C GLU A 254 -12.47 -0.68 -14.16
N ARG A 255 -11.72 -0.34 -15.20
CA ARG A 255 -10.25 -0.31 -15.16
C ARG A 255 -9.84 1.04 -14.59
N VAL A 256 -9.20 1.07 -13.43
CA VAL A 256 -8.91 2.29 -12.67
C VAL A 256 -7.40 2.44 -12.49
N ASP A 257 -6.88 3.63 -12.79
CA ASP A 257 -5.54 4.10 -12.43
C ASP A 257 -5.62 4.73 -11.05
N ASP A 258 -5.15 4.00 -10.06
CA ASP A 258 -5.13 4.41 -8.67
C ASP A 258 -3.67 4.70 -8.28
N GLY A 259 -3.26 5.96 -8.50
CA GLY A 259 -1.92 6.39 -8.16
C GLY A 259 -0.80 5.66 -8.92
N GLY A 260 -1.00 5.36 -10.21
CA GLY A 260 -0.03 4.66 -11.05
C GLY A 260 -0.18 3.15 -11.06
N ARG A 261 -1.03 2.57 -10.19
CA ARG A 261 -1.39 1.14 -10.25
C ARG A 261 -2.71 0.97 -10.99
N VAL A 262 -2.74 0.05 -11.95
CA VAL A 262 -3.98 -0.30 -12.65
C VAL A 262 -4.68 -1.43 -11.89
N ARG A 263 -5.85 -1.13 -11.32
CA ARG A 263 -6.76 -2.10 -10.71
C ARG A 263 -8.02 -2.23 -11.55
N TRP A 264 -8.74 -3.33 -11.37
CA TRP A 264 -10.05 -3.54 -11.96
C TRP A 264 -11.08 -3.71 -10.86
N LEU A 265 -12.19 -3.01 -10.97
CA LEU A 265 -13.32 -3.08 -10.07
C LEU A 265 -14.51 -3.64 -10.82
N GLU A 266 -15.11 -4.70 -10.33
CA GLU A 266 -16.42 -5.16 -10.78
C GLU A 266 -17.50 -4.63 -9.84
N ARG A 267 -18.58 -4.09 -10.41
CA ARG A 267 -19.74 -3.61 -9.67
C ARG A 267 -20.99 -4.26 -10.26
N GLY A 268 -21.61 -5.16 -9.50
CA GLY A 268 -22.91 -5.74 -9.84
C GLY A 268 -24.06 -4.80 -9.48
N SER A 269 -25.19 -4.92 -10.19
CA SER A 269 -26.43 -4.17 -9.95
C SER A 269 -27.03 -4.47 -8.57
N GLY A 270 -26.79 -5.66 -8.03
CA GLY A 270 -27.15 -6.06 -6.67
C GLY A 270 -26.23 -5.53 -5.57
N GLY A 271 -25.29 -4.63 -5.89
CA GLY A 271 -24.36 -4.04 -4.92
C GLY A 271 -23.09 -4.85 -4.64
N GLY A 272 -22.97 -6.05 -5.22
CA GLY A 272 -21.74 -6.85 -5.16
C GLY A 272 -20.54 -6.11 -5.75
N ARG A 273 -19.38 -6.21 -5.10
CA ARG A 273 -18.13 -5.58 -5.53
C ARG A 273 -16.99 -6.59 -5.48
N PHE A 274 -16.21 -6.64 -6.55
CA PHE A 274 -15.00 -7.45 -6.62
C PHE A 274 -13.84 -6.63 -7.16
N THR A 275 -12.63 -6.99 -6.77
CA THR A 275 -11.41 -6.34 -7.22
C THR A 275 -10.51 -7.35 -7.91
N PHE A 276 -9.79 -6.91 -8.93
CA PHE A 276 -8.86 -7.74 -9.67
C PHE A 276 -7.59 -6.95 -9.98
N ASP A 277 -6.45 -7.63 -9.94
CA ASP A 277 -5.19 -7.13 -10.46
C ASP A 277 -5.10 -7.38 -11.96
N GLN A 278 -4.52 -6.44 -12.71
CA GLN A 278 -4.29 -6.64 -14.13
C GLN A 278 -2.98 -7.43 -14.35
N ALA A 279 -3.09 -8.76 -14.48
CA ALA A 279 -1.94 -9.64 -14.75
C ALA A 279 -1.28 -9.38 -16.12
N ALA A 280 -2.09 -9.09 -17.16
CA ALA A 280 -1.55 -8.73 -18.48
C ALA A 280 -2.50 -7.83 -19.28
N ALA A 281 -1.94 -7.07 -20.21
CA ALA A 281 -2.70 -6.30 -21.20
C ALA A 281 -2.11 -6.52 -22.59
N SER A 282 -2.97 -6.78 -23.58
CA SER A 282 -2.58 -6.94 -24.98
C SER A 282 -3.51 -6.14 -25.89
N LYS A 283 -3.26 -6.22 -27.21
CA LYS A 283 -4.19 -5.71 -28.23
C LYS A 283 -5.54 -6.44 -28.20
N ARG A 284 -5.56 -7.72 -27.80
CA ARG A 284 -6.78 -8.55 -27.78
C ARG A 284 -7.65 -8.31 -26.55
N GLY A 285 -7.04 -8.02 -25.40
CA GLY A 285 -7.77 -7.89 -24.15
C GLY A 285 -6.88 -7.77 -22.94
N PHE A 286 -7.50 -7.96 -21.79
CA PHE A 286 -6.88 -7.92 -20.47
C PHE A 286 -7.02 -9.29 -19.81
N LEU A 287 -5.96 -9.70 -19.12
CA LEU A 287 -5.99 -10.82 -18.19
C LEU A 287 -6.00 -10.22 -16.78
N LEU A 288 -7.04 -10.55 -16.02
CA LEU A 288 -7.21 -10.12 -14.64
C LEU A 288 -7.03 -11.31 -13.70
N TYR A 289 -6.59 -11.04 -12.48
CA TYR A 289 -6.40 -12.03 -11.44
C TYR A 289 -7.03 -11.56 -10.13
N ASP A 290 -7.82 -12.42 -9.50
CA ASP A 290 -8.28 -12.24 -8.12
C ASP A 290 -7.50 -13.21 -7.21
N PRO A 291 -6.52 -12.71 -6.44
CA PRO A 291 -5.74 -13.55 -5.54
C PRO A 291 -6.55 -14.16 -4.40
N SER A 292 -7.61 -13.48 -3.93
CA SER A 292 -8.42 -13.95 -2.81
C SER A 292 -9.23 -15.20 -3.15
N ARG A 293 -9.54 -15.41 -4.44
CA ARG A 293 -10.34 -16.53 -4.94
C ARG A 293 -9.58 -17.44 -5.90
N GLY A 294 -8.33 -17.13 -6.24
CA GLY A 294 -7.56 -17.84 -7.25
C GLY A 294 -8.18 -17.80 -8.65
N LEU A 295 -8.93 -16.74 -8.97
CA LEU A 295 -9.69 -16.64 -10.22
C LEU A 295 -8.95 -15.81 -11.26
N HIS A 296 -9.01 -16.23 -12.53
CA HIS A 296 -8.54 -15.44 -13.65
C HIS A 296 -9.71 -15.04 -14.55
N LEU A 297 -9.70 -13.80 -15.03
CA LEU A 297 -10.70 -13.29 -15.97
C LEU A 297 -10.03 -12.80 -17.24
N ARG A 298 -10.69 -13.01 -18.39
CA ARG A 298 -10.32 -12.40 -19.68
C ARG A 298 -11.39 -11.41 -20.09
N ILE A 299 -10.99 -10.15 -20.29
CA ILE A 299 -11.87 -9.09 -20.80
C ILE A 299 -11.39 -8.68 -22.19
N PRO A 300 -12.16 -8.94 -23.26
CA PRO A 300 -11.81 -8.51 -24.62
C PRO A 300 -11.79 -6.99 -24.73
N ARG A 301 -10.73 -6.42 -25.32
CA ARG A 301 -10.56 -4.96 -25.38
C ARG A 301 -11.66 -4.28 -26.20
N ALA A 302 -12.10 -4.93 -27.29
CA ALA A 302 -13.14 -4.44 -28.19
C ALA A 302 -14.57 -4.79 -27.72
N GLY A 303 -14.74 -5.44 -26.55
CA GLY A 303 -15.99 -6.06 -26.17
C GLY A 303 -16.15 -7.49 -26.71
N GLY A 304 -17.25 -8.14 -26.33
CA GLY A 304 -17.57 -9.53 -26.67
C GLY A 304 -17.55 -10.45 -25.46
N GLN A 305 -17.39 -11.74 -25.70
CA GLN A 305 -17.45 -12.77 -24.65
C GLN A 305 -16.22 -12.68 -23.72
N SER A 306 -16.45 -12.36 -22.45
CA SER A 306 -15.47 -12.53 -21.38
C SER A 306 -15.46 -13.97 -20.89
N ALA A 307 -14.38 -14.37 -20.24
CA ALA A 307 -14.22 -15.72 -19.72
C ALA A 307 -13.60 -15.73 -18.34
N ILE A 308 -13.90 -16.76 -17.55
CA ILE A 308 -13.38 -17.00 -16.21
C ILE A 308 -12.68 -18.36 -16.14
N SER A 309 -11.61 -18.43 -15.35
CA SER A 309 -10.89 -19.66 -15.03
C SER A 309 -10.67 -19.73 -13.52
N SER A 310 -10.81 -20.92 -12.96
CA SER A 310 -10.57 -21.23 -11.54
C SER A 310 -9.40 -22.20 -11.34
N ASP A 311 -8.63 -22.48 -12.39
CA ASP A 311 -7.54 -23.46 -12.41
C ASP A 311 -6.25 -22.87 -12.99
N GLY A 312 -6.00 -21.59 -12.73
CA GLY A 312 -4.77 -20.91 -13.18
C GLY A 312 -4.74 -20.61 -14.68
N GLY A 313 -5.89 -20.52 -15.33
CA GLY A 313 -5.99 -20.23 -16.76
C GLY A 313 -5.88 -21.46 -17.65
N VAL A 314 -5.99 -22.68 -17.10
CA VAL A 314 -5.94 -23.94 -17.86
C VAL A 314 -7.26 -24.15 -18.61
N THR A 315 -8.39 -24.09 -17.91
CA THR A 315 -9.73 -24.15 -18.51
C THR A 315 -10.44 -22.80 -18.40
N TRP A 316 -11.21 -22.45 -19.42
CA TRP A 316 -11.94 -21.20 -19.51
C TRP A 316 -13.41 -21.47 -19.76
N ARG A 317 -14.27 -20.80 -18.98
CA ARG A 317 -15.72 -20.80 -19.15
C ARG A 317 -16.18 -19.41 -19.50
N ASP A 318 -17.16 -19.31 -20.39
CA ASP A 318 -17.80 -18.05 -20.70
C ASP A 318 -18.42 -17.44 -19.43
N LEU A 319 -18.20 -16.14 -19.22
CA LEU A 319 -18.68 -15.40 -18.06
C LEU A 319 -19.76 -14.40 -18.44
N TYR A 320 -19.39 -13.30 -19.12
CA TYR A 320 -20.31 -12.23 -19.53
C TYR A 320 -20.04 -11.77 -20.95
N VAL A 321 -21.07 -11.33 -21.67
CA VAL A 321 -20.86 -10.50 -22.87
C VAL A 321 -20.66 -9.06 -22.42
N VAL A 322 -19.46 -8.52 -22.65
CA VAL A 322 -19.09 -7.17 -22.22
C VAL A 322 -19.08 -6.18 -23.39
N THR A 323 -19.51 -4.95 -23.13
CA THR A 323 -19.49 -3.85 -24.10
C THR A 323 -18.62 -2.71 -23.58
N PRO A 324 -17.64 -2.20 -24.34
CA PRO A 324 -16.88 -1.03 -23.93
C PRO A 324 -17.79 0.17 -23.79
N ALA A 325 -17.69 0.86 -22.67
CA ALA A 325 -18.41 2.09 -22.38
C ALA A 325 -17.41 3.24 -22.21
N ARG A 326 -17.87 4.46 -22.53
CA ARG A 326 -17.08 5.66 -22.28
C ARG A 326 -16.87 5.81 -20.77
N PRO A 327 -15.62 6.01 -20.28
CA PRO A 327 -15.40 6.38 -18.89
C PRO A 327 -16.20 7.63 -18.54
N PRO A 328 -16.69 7.77 -17.30
CA PRO A 328 -17.24 9.04 -16.84
C PRO A 328 -16.21 10.15 -17.06
N ALA A 329 -16.67 11.35 -17.42
CA ALA A 329 -15.81 12.51 -17.44
C ALA A 329 -15.34 12.74 -15.99
N ASN A 330 -14.02 12.67 -15.78
CA ASN A 330 -13.41 13.01 -14.50
C ASN A 330 -13.43 14.51 -14.28
#